data_AF-A0A0F2C7J4-F1
#
_entry.id   AF-A0A0F2C7J4-F1
#
_cell.length_a   1.000
_cell.length_b   1.000
_cell.length_c   1.000
_cell.angle_alpha   90.00
_cell.angle_beta   90.00
_cell.angle_gamma   90.00
#
_symmetry.space_group_name_H-M   'P 1'
#
loop_
_entity.id
_entity.type
_entity.pdbx_description
1 polymer ?
#
loop_
_entity_poly.entity_id
_entity_poly.type
_entity_poly.pdbx_seq_one_letter_code
_entity_poly.pdbx_strand_id
1 'polypeptide(L)'
;MESVCETTSSALPRAVISRSALAAAASAAVAAGGYTADLRRDAWGHGVLSIAQAVTGAGADRVLVDSEGEVDTLRLEGITGVTSGVPDIDSSLLYGLPDDDGVLALRPVMRLTGRVLSTKRLRRGDAVSYGYTYRAPKDTVVALVTGGYAQGIVRALGNRAHVEVDGTSRPIVGRVAMDVCVVDLAGKDVAPGAEVTYFGGTGPAAPSLARWAAITGMTVPELVTVAGAHAARGWES
;
A
#
# COMPACT_ATOMS: atom_id res chain seq x y z
N MET A 1 -38.69 6.88 6.10
CA MET A 1 -37.41 7.63 6.05
C MET A 1 -36.45 6.89 6.96
N GLU A 2 -36.08 5.68 6.56
CA GLU A 2 -35.16 4.83 7.31
C GLU A 2 -33.74 5.23 6.92
N SER A 3 -33.04 5.77 7.92
CA SER A 3 -31.62 6.01 7.88
C SER A 3 -30.94 4.65 7.70
N VAL A 4 -30.37 4.42 6.52
CA VAL A 4 -29.47 3.28 6.30
C VAL A 4 -28.26 3.53 7.18
N CYS A 5 -28.18 2.77 8.27
CA CYS A 5 -27.04 2.68 9.14
C CYS A 5 -25.86 2.17 8.29
N GLU A 6 -24.99 3.08 7.89
CA GLU A 6 -23.77 2.78 7.14
C GLU A 6 -22.87 1.90 8.03
N THR A 7 -22.77 0.62 7.68
CA THR A 7 -22.04 -0.40 8.43
C THR A 7 -20.61 0.07 8.70
N THR A 8 -20.29 0.28 9.98
CA THR A 8 -18.91 0.41 10.44
C THR A 8 -18.16 -0.91 10.22
N SER A 9 -16.84 -0.80 10.00
CA SER A 9 -15.84 -1.87 10.15
C SER A 9 -15.58 -2.81 8.97
N SER A 10 -14.98 -2.30 7.89
CA SER A 10 -14.03 -3.16 7.17
C SER A 10 -12.74 -3.24 7.98
N ALA A 11 -12.40 -4.44 8.46
CA ALA A 11 -11.11 -4.72 9.10
C ALA A 11 -9.95 -4.72 8.08
N LEU A 12 -10.24 -4.60 6.78
CA LEU A 12 -9.23 -4.59 5.74
C LEU A 12 -8.52 -3.23 5.69
N PRO A 13 -7.20 -3.22 5.50
CA PRO A 13 -6.48 -2.05 5.02
C PRO A 13 -7.10 -1.50 3.73
N ARG A 14 -6.87 -0.21 3.48
CA ARG A 14 -7.30 0.48 2.26
C ARG A 14 -6.09 0.77 1.37
N ALA A 15 -6.20 0.44 0.09
CA ALA A 15 -5.27 0.88 -0.93
C ALA A 15 -5.85 2.14 -1.60
N VAL A 16 -5.33 3.31 -1.23
CA VAL A 16 -5.79 4.60 -1.75
C VAL A 16 -4.94 4.98 -2.95
N ILE A 17 -5.56 5.09 -4.12
CA ILE A 17 -4.90 5.47 -5.37
C ILE A 17 -5.03 6.98 -5.59
N SER A 18 -3.89 7.65 -5.79
CA SER A 18 -3.85 9.09 -6.08
C SER A 18 -3.97 9.33 -7.58
N ARG A 19 -5.04 10.01 -8.01
CA ARG A 19 -5.28 10.34 -9.43
C ARG A 19 -4.20 11.25 -10.00
N SER A 20 -3.76 12.23 -9.20
CA SER A 20 -2.73 13.18 -9.63
C SER A 20 -1.36 12.52 -9.71
N ALA A 21 -1.01 11.64 -8.76
CA ALA A 21 0.22 10.86 -8.84
C ALA A 21 0.21 9.92 -10.05
N LEU A 22 -0.91 9.23 -10.29
CA LEU A 22 -1.08 8.35 -11.45
C LEU A 22 -0.91 9.10 -12.77
N ALA A 23 -1.57 10.24 -12.94
CA ALA A 23 -1.47 11.02 -14.18
C ALA A 23 -0.03 11.50 -14.44
N ALA A 24 0.67 11.95 -13.39
CA ALA A 24 2.07 12.37 -13.48
C ALA A 24 2.99 11.19 -13.81
N ALA A 25 2.79 10.05 -13.16
CA ALA A 25 3.60 8.85 -13.36
C ALA A 25 3.38 8.21 -14.72
N ALA A 26 2.14 8.14 -15.21
CA ALA A 26 1.83 7.68 -16.56
C ALA A 26 2.51 8.56 -17.61
N SER A 27 2.40 9.89 -17.49
CA SER A 27 3.06 10.84 -18.39
C SER A 27 4.57 10.67 -18.40
N ALA A 28 5.19 10.58 -17.21
CA ALA A 28 6.63 10.42 -17.09
C ALA A 28 7.12 9.08 -17.65
N ALA A 29 6.41 7.99 -17.39
CA ALA A 29 6.78 6.65 -17.81
C ALA A 29 6.66 6.47 -19.34
N VAL A 30 5.62 7.02 -19.97
CA VAL A 30 5.48 7.03 -21.44
C VAL A 30 6.54 7.92 -22.09
N ALA A 31 6.80 9.11 -21.53
CA ALA A 31 7.83 10.02 -22.03
C ALA A 31 9.25 9.44 -21.98
N ALA A 32 9.50 8.43 -21.13
CA ALA A 32 10.76 7.72 -21.05
C ALA A 32 11.00 6.72 -22.20
N GLY A 33 10.03 6.52 -23.11
CA GLY A 33 10.22 5.81 -24.38
C GLY A 33 9.62 4.40 -24.48
N GLY A 34 8.61 4.07 -23.66
CA GLY A 34 7.86 2.82 -23.74
C GLY A 34 6.45 3.00 -24.30
N TYR A 35 5.86 1.92 -24.83
CA TYR A 35 4.56 1.91 -25.51
C TYR A 35 3.58 0.86 -24.94
N THR A 36 4.08 -0.12 -24.18
CA THR A 36 3.32 -1.21 -23.58
C THR A 36 3.53 -1.25 -22.07
N ALA A 37 2.46 -0.96 -21.31
CA ALA A 37 2.48 -1.05 -19.86
C ALA A 37 2.09 -2.44 -19.36
N ASP A 38 2.75 -2.93 -18.30
CA ASP A 38 2.38 -4.15 -17.60
C ASP A 38 1.29 -3.88 -16.56
N LEU A 39 0.08 -4.38 -16.81
CA LEU A 39 -1.08 -4.22 -15.93
C LEU A 39 -1.56 -5.56 -15.35
N ARG A 40 -0.73 -6.60 -15.43
CA ARG A 40 -1.04 -7.90 -14.83
C ARG A 40 -1.24 -7.79 -13.32
N ARG A 41 -1.94 -8.76 -12.76
CA ARG A 41 -2.34 -8.83 -11.34
C ARG A 41 -3.07 -7.60 -10.87
N ASP A 42 -4.09 -7.21 -11.63
CA ASP A 42 -4.89 -6.00 -11.39
C ASP A 42 -4.04 -4.73 -11.30
N ALA A 43 -3.06 -4.59 -12.19
CA ALA A 43 -2.04 -3.54 -12.17
C ALA A 43 -1.33 -3.45 -10.81
N TRP A 44 -0.86 -4.59 -10.31
CA TRP A 44 -0.24 -4.76 -8.99
C TRP A 44 -1.15 -4.27 -7.84
N GLY A 45 -2.47 -4.48 -8.00
CA GLY A 45 -3.52 -4.04 -7.09
C GLY A 45 -3.99 -2.59 -7.26
N HIS A 46 -3.41 -1.82 -8.19
CA HIS A 46 -3.81 -0.43 -8.45
C HIS A 46 -5.12 -0.30 -9.24
N GLY A 47 -5.58 -1.37 -9.91
CA GLY A 47 -6.80 -1.39 -10.71
C GLY A 47 -6.51 -1.26 -12.21
N VAL A 48 -6.73 -2.34 -12.98
CA VAL A 48 -6.42 -2.38 -14.43
C VAL A 48 -7.00 -1.19 -15.18
N LEU A 49 -8.32 -0.99 -15.11
CA LEU A 49 -9.02 -0.02 -15.95
C LEU A 49 -8.47 1.41 -15.79
N SER A 50 -8.29 1.86 -14.56
CA SER A 50 -7.81 3.21 -14.29
C SER A 50 -6.36 3.42 -14.69
N ILE A 51 -5.51 2.41 -14.48
CA ILE A 51 -4.11 2.49 -14.93
C ILE A 51 -4.08 2.50 -16.46
N ALA A 52 -4.88 1.66 -17.10
CA ALA A 52 -4.98 1.57 -18.56
C ALA A 52 -5.39 2.91 -19.18
N GLN A 53 -6.45 3.53 -18.65
CA GLN A 53 -6.90 4.86 -19.08
C GLN A 53 -5.81 5.93 -18.91
N ALA A 54 -5.04 5.89 -17.81
CA ALA A 54 -3.98 6.86 -17.56
C ALA A 54 -2.81 6.70 -18.54
N VAL A 55 -2.34 5.47 -18.78
CA VAL A 55 -1.19 5.25 -19.68
C VAL A 55 -1.55 5.46 -21.14
N THR A 56 -2.75 5.04 -21.59
CA THR A 56 -3.19 5.26 -22.97
C THR A 56 -3.46 6.74 -23.23
N GLY A 57 -4.07 7.44 -22.27
CA GLY A 57 -4.23 8.90 -22.30
C GLY A 57 -2.90 9.65 -22.33
N ALA A 58 -1.84 9.08 -21.76
CA ALA A 58 -0.48 9.60 -21.84
C ALA A 58 0.27 9.23 -23.13
N GLY A 59 -0.30 8.37 -23.98
CA GLY A 59 0.26 8.00 -25.29
C GLY A 59 0.80 6.57 -25.41
N ALA A 60 0.55 5.68 -24.45
CA ALA A 60 0.87 4.26 -24.61
C ALA A 60 -0.03 3.60 -25.67
N ASP A 61 0.54 2.74 -26.51
CA ASP A 61 -0.17 2.06 -27.60
C ASP A 61 -1.10 0.95 -27.10
N ARG A 62 -0.66 0.22 -26.06
CA ARG A 62 -1.36 -0.96 -25.54
C ARG A 62 -1.00 -1.26 -24.09
N VAL A 63 -1.75 -2.17 -23.49
CA VAL A 63 -1.50 -2.68 -22.13
C VAL A 63 -1.49 -4.21 -22.10
N LEU A 64 -0.59 -4.79 -21.30
CA LEU A 64 -0.48 -6.22 -21.05
C LEU A 64 -1.32 -6.60 -19.82
N VAL A 65 -2.25 -7.55 -19.95
CA VAL A 65 -3.18 -7.99 -18.90
C VAL A 65 -3.18 -9.51 -18.73
N ASP A 66 -3.82 -10.04 -17.68
CA ASP A 66 -3.75 -11.47 -17.32
C ASP A 66 -4.64 -12.36 -18.18
N SER A 67 -5.75 -11.83 -18.72
CA SER A 67 -6.76 -12.65 -19.39
C SER A 67 -7.44 -11.98 -20.57
N GLU A 68 -7.96 -12.80 -21.49
CA GLU A 68 -8.77 -12.33 -22.63
C GLU A 68 -10.03 -11.59 -22.17
N GLY A 69 -10.60 -11.95 -21.01
CA GLY A 69 -11.74 -11.22 -20.45
C GLY A 69 -11.40 -9.77 -20.06
N GLU A 70 -10.18 -9.52 -19.58
CA GLU A 70 -9.69 -8.15 -19.35
C GLU A 70 -9.43 -7.41 -20.67
N VAL A 71 -8.93 -8.11 -21.69
CA VAL A 71 -8.76 -7.54 -23.05
C VAL A 71 -10.11 -7.10 -23.62
N ASP A 72 -11.14 -7.94 -23.52
CA ASP A 72 -12.49 -7.62 -24.00
C ASP A 72 -13.07 -6.44 -23.22
N THR A 73 -12.88 -6.39 -21.90
CA THR A 73 -13.31 -5.25 -21.06
C THR A 73 -12.62 -3.95 -21.48
N LEU A 74 -11.31 -3.98 -21.72
CA LEU A 74 -10.55 -2.81 -22.17
C LEU A 74 -10.96 -2.37 -23.58
N ARG A 75 -11.29 -3.31 -24.47
CA ARG A 75 -11.75 -3.01 -25.82
C ARG A 75 -13.05 -2.20 -25.81
N LEU A 76 -13.95 -2.45 -24.86
CA LEU A 76 -15.18 -1.65 -24.68
C LEU A 76 -14.88 -0.18 -24.34
N GLU A 77 -13.74 0.07 -23.72
CA GLU A 77 -13.24 1.40 -23.36
C GLU A 77 -12.35 2.02 -24.45
N GLY A 78 -12.24 1.37 -25.61
CA GLY A 78 -11.37 1.81 -26.71
C GLY A 78 -9.88 1.61 -26.44
N ILE A 79 -9.51 0.77 -25.47
CA ILE A 79 -8.13 0.49 -25.09
C ILE A 79 -7.66 -0.83 -25.70
N THR A 80 -6.48 -0.82 -26.32
CA THR A 80 -5.83 -2.04 -26.84
C THR A 80 -5.20 -2.83 -25.69
N GLY A 81 -5.85 -3.93 -25.27
CA GLY A 81 -5.28 -4.92 -24.37
C GLY A 81 -4.65 -6.10 -25.10
N VAL A 82 -3.59 -6.69 -24.54
CA VAL A 82 -2.98 -7.95 -25.00
C VAL A 82 -2.65 -8.87 -23.82
N THR A 83 -2.59 -10.18 -24.04
CA THR A 83 -2.23 -11.19 -23.02
C THR A 83 -0.80 -11.72 -23.14
N SER A 84 -0.10 -11.34 -24.22
CA SER A 84 1.28 -11.75 -24.48
C SER A 84 2.08 -10.60 -25.10
N GLY A 85 3.40 -10.67 -24.95
CA GLY A 85 4.32 -9.61 -25.36
C GLY A 85 5.28 -9.25 -24.22
N VAL A 86 6.16 -8.30 -24.49
CA VAL A 86 7.11 -7.78 -23.51
C VAL A 86 6.69 -6.33 -23.20
N PRO A 87 6.39 -6.00 -21.93
CA PRO A 87 6.17 -4.62 -21.54
C PRO A 87 7.50 -3.85 -21.57
N ASP A 88 7.46 -2.60 -22.03
CA ASP A 88 8.63 -1.73 -22.18
C ASP A 88 8.49 -0.40 -21.44
N ILE A 89 7.31 -0.11 -20.88
CA ILE A 89 7.13 0.96 -19.90
C ILE A 89 7.65 0.49 -18.54
N ASP A 90 8.55 1.28 -17.94
CA ASP A 90 9.09 1.02 -16.60
C ASP A 90 7.97 1.07 -15.55
N SER A 91 7.66 -0.09 -14.97
CA SER A 91 6.63 -0.25 -13.94
C SER A 91 6.98 0.47 -12.64
N SER A 92 8.27 0.54 -12.27
CA SER A 92 8.69 1.25 -11.06
C SER A 92 8.41 2.75 -11.20
N LEU A 93 8.68 3.31 -12.39
CA LEU A 93 8.34 4.70 -12.68
C LEU A 93 6.82 4.92 -12.77
N LEU A 94 6.09 4.02 -13.45
CA LEU A 94 4.63 4.10 -13.61
C LEU A 94 3.86 4.09 -12.28
N TYR A 95 4.31 3.28 -11.31
CA TYR A 95 3.66 3.18 -10.00
C TYR A 95 4.28 4.07 -8.92
N GLY A 96 5.35 4.81 -9.26
CA GLY A 96 6.06 5.69 -8.33
C GLY A 96 6.71 4.91 -7.18
N LEU A 97 7.33 3.77 -7.49
CA LEU A 97 7.96 2.90 -6.51
C LEU A 97 9.34 3.41 -6.10
N PRO A 98 9.74 3.21 -4.84
CA PRO A 98 11.09 3.55 -4.40
C PRO A 98 12.12 2.56 -4.98
N ASP A 99 13.35 3.05 -5.16
CA ASP A 99 14.51 2.18 -5.38
C ASP A 99 14.96 1.47 -4.07
N ASP A 100 16.04 0.69 -4.16
CA ASP A 100 16.57 -0.08 -3.02
C ASP A 100 17.04 0.82 -1.86
N ASP A 101 17.46 2.05 -2.14
CA ASP A 101 17.88 3.04 -1.14
C ASP A 101 16.69 3.84 -0.57
N GLY A 102 15.49 3.61 -1.08
CA GLY A 102 14.27 4.31 -0.69
C GLY A 102 14.08 5.67 -1.37
N VAL A 103 14.83 5.96 -2.43
CA VAL A 103 14.68 7.19 -3.20
C VAL A 103 13.46 7.08 -4.11
N LEU A 104 12.65 8.12 -4.11
CA LEU A 104 11.44 8.21 -4.93
C LEU A 104 11.66 9.20 -6.07
N ALA A 105 11.63 8.70 -7.31
CA ALA A 105 11.66 9.57 -8.50
C ALA A 105 10.34 10.35 -8.66
N LEU A 106 9.23 9.75 -8.24
CA LEU A 106 7.88 10.30 -8.30
C LEU A 106 7.11 10.00 -7.02
N ARG A 107 6.00 10.71 -6.80
CA ARG A 107 5.07 10.41 -5.72
C ARG A 107 4.49 8.99 -5.93
N PRO A 108 4.51 8.10 -4.91
CA PRO A 108 3.85 6.81 -4.99
C PRO A 108 2.38 6.92 -5.39
N VAL A 109 1.96 6.11 -6.35
CA VAL A 109 0.58 6.12 -6.86
C VAL A 109 -0.39 5.53 -5.84
N MET A 110 0.02 4.48 -5.14
CA MET A 110 -0.74 3.85 -4.05
C MET A 110 -0.23 4.27 -2.68
N ARG A 111 -1.16 4.50 -1.77
CA ARG A 111 -0.92 4.58 -0.32
C ARG A 111 -1.72 3.48 0.38
N LEU A 112 -1.06 2.61 1.14
CA LEU A 112 -1.74 1.59 1.95
C LEU A 112 -1.97 2.11 3.36
N THR A 113 -3.23 2.10 3.82
CA THR A 113 -3.59 2.61 5.13
C THR A 113 -4.41 1.61 5.96
N GLY A 114 -4.13 1.57 7.26
CA GLY A 114 -4.93 0.92 8.29
C GLY A 114 -5.64 1.93 9.17
N ARG A 115 -6.33 1.45 10.20
CA ARG A 115 -7.02 2.27 11.19
C ARG A 115 -6.73 1.79 12.60
N VAL A 116 -6.59 2.73 13.52
CA VAL A 116 -6.51 2.43 14.96
C VAL A 116 -7.84 1.83 15.42
N LEU A 117 -7.83 0.61 15.94
CA LEU A 117 -8.98 -0.06 16.54
C LEU A 117 -9.15 0.35 18.00
N SER A 118 -8.05 0.36 18.74
CA SER A 118 -8.01 0.71 20.16
C SER A 118 -6.60 1.10 20.58
N THR A 119 -6.50 1.79 21.71
CA THR A 119 -5.23 2.12 22.35
C THR A 119 -5.16 1.52 23.74
N LYS A 120 -3.94 1.20 24.20
CA LYS A 120 -3.70 0.65 25.52
C LYS A 120 -2.42 1.25 26.11
N ARG A 121 -2.47 1.58 27.40
CA ARG A 121 -1.29 1.96 28.19
C ARG A 121 -0.50 0.71 28.58
N LEU A 122 0.81 0.76 28.37
CA LEU A 122 1.76 -0.24 28.84
C LEU A 122 2.67 0.38 29.88
N ARG A 123 2.93 -0.35 30.96
CA ARG A 123 4.01 -0.04 31.90
C ARG A 123 5.31 -0.64 31.38
N ARG A 124 6.44 -0.10 31.82
CA ARG A 124 7.76 -0.71 31.61
C ARG A 124 7.73 -2.20 31.98
N GLY A 125 8.16 -3.06 31.07
CA GLY A 125 8.20 -4.51 31.23
C GLY A 125 6.98 -5.26 30.70
N ASP A 126 5.85 -4.58 30.48
CA ASP A 126 4.67 -5.17 29.84
C ASP A 126 5.03 -5.65 28.44
N ALA A 127 4.49 -6.80 28.05
CA ALA A 127 4.73 -7.40 26.75
C ALA A 127 3.48 -7.36 25.87
N VAL A 128 3.68 -7.28 24.55
CA VAL A 128 2.58 -7.31 23.57
C VAL A 128 2.82 -8.33 22.48
N SER A 129 1.70 -8.75 21.89
CA SER A 129 1.64 -9.72 20.80
C SER A 129 2.23 -11.10 21.16
N TYR A 130 2.20 -12.01 20.18
CA TYR A 130 2.55 -13.41 20.33
C TYR A 130 4.02 -13.61 20.66
N GLY A 131 4.28 -14.52 21.61
CA GLY A 131 5.63 -14.90 22.02
C GLY A 131 6.38 -13.80 22.78
N TYR A 132 5.73 -12.66 23.05
CA TYR A 132 6.29 -11.57 23.86
C TYR A 132 7.68 -11.11 23.38
N THR A 133 7.87 -11.05 22.06
CA THR A 133 9.11 -10.62 21.42
C THR A 133 9.35 -9.11 21.55
N TYR A 134 8.41 -8.38 22.13
CA TYR A 134 8.56 -6.99 22.55
C TYR A 134 8.15 -6.87 24.02
N ARG A 135 8.98 -6.15 24.78
CA ARG A 135 8.69 -5.67 26.12
C ARG A 135 8.90 -4.17 26.16
N ALA A 136 7.93 -3.43 26.69
CA ALA A 136 7.97 -1.98 26.74
C ALA A 136 9.21 -1.53 27.55
N PRO A 137 10.16 -0.79 26.95
CA PRO A 137 11.37 -0.36 27.66
C PRO A 137 11.09 0.74 28.69
N LYS A 138 9.96 1.43 28.53
CA LYS A 138 9.42 2.49 29.38
C LYS A 138 7.90 2.48 29.29
N ASP A 139 7.24 3.23 30.16
CA ASP A 139 5.80 3.45 30.06
C ASP A 139 5.45 4.09 28.72
N THR A 140 4.46 3.54 28.02
CA THR A 140 4.04 4.02 26.69
C THR A 140 2.56 3.75 26.43
N VAL A 141 2.08 4.23 25.28
CA VAL A 141 0.77 3.91 24.72
C VAL A 141 1.00 3.17 23.42
N VAL A 142 0.29 2.06 23.22
CA VAL A 142 0.29 1.32 21.95
C VAL A 142 -1.09 1.35 21.31
N ALA A 143 -1.14 1.31 19.98
CA ALA A 143 -2.36 1.14 19.20
C ALA A 143 -2.43 -0.26 18.61
N LEU A 144 -3.62 -0.87 18.65
CA LEU A 144 -3.96 -1.99 17.79
C LEU A 144 -4.47 -1.44 16.46
N VAL A 145 -3.87 -1.84 15.34
CA VAL A 145 -4.13 -1.26 14.03
C VAL A 145 -4.58 -2.35 13.06
N THR A 146 -5.57 -2.06 12.21
CA THR A 146 -5.98 -2.97 11.13
C THR A 146 -4.87 -3.15 10.09
N GLY A 147 -4.69 -4.37 9.63
CA GLY A 147 -3.61 -4.78 8.75
C GLY A 147 -2.68 -5.77 9.43
N GLY A 148 -2.68 -6.99 8.91
CA GLY A 148 -1.79 -8.05 9.35
C GLY A 148 -1.20 -8.80 8.16
N TYR A 149 -0.60 -9.96 8.45
CA TYR A 149 0.09 -10.72 7.41
C TYR A 149 -0.86 -11.27 6.35
N ALA A 150 -2.16 -11.42 6.63
CA ALA A 150 -3.15 -11.81 5.63
C ALA A 150 -3.44 -10.70 4.61
N GLN A 151 -2.97 -9.47 4.87
CA GLN A 151 -3.12 -8.32 3.97
C GLN A 151 -1.75 -7.77 3.52
N GLY A 152 -0.69 -8.59 3.56
CA GLY A 152 0.63 -8.22 3.08
C GLY A 152 1.52 -7.51 4.10
N ILE A 153 1.04 -7.25 5.33
CA ILE A 153 1.88 -6.74 6.42
C ILE A 153 2.64 -7.92 7.03
N VAL A 154 3.69 -8.39 6.35
CA VAL A 154 4.30 -9.67 6.66
C VAL A 154 4.86 -9.73 8.09
N ARG A 155 4.78 -10.91 8.70
CA ARG A 155 5.14 -11.12 10.12
C ARG A 155 6.54 -10.64 10.49
N ALA A 156 7.46 -10.71 9.53
CA ALA A 156 8.85 -10.31 9.69
C ALA A 156 9.04 -8.79 9.86
N LEU A 157 8.04 -7.96 9.55
CA LEU A 157 8.07 -6.51 9.75
C LEU A 157 7.99 -6.11 11.22
N GLY A 158 7.42 -6.98 12.07
CA GLY A 158 7.30 -6.73 13.51
C GLY A 158 8.66 -6.45 14.16
N ASN A 159 8.73 -5.44 15.02
CA ASN A 159 9.95 -4.91 15.64
C ASN A 159 11.00 -4.32 14.68
N ARG A 160 10.76 -4.28 13.37
CA ARG A 160 11.79 -3.87 12.37
C ARG A 160 11.34 -2.76 11.43
N ALA A 161 10.04 -2.64 11.20
CA ALA A 161 9.43 -1.66 10.32
C ALA A 161 8.71 -0.55 11.10
N HIS A 162 8.50 0.57 10.42
CA HIS A 162 7.75 1.71 10.92
C HIS A 162 6.55 1.98 10.01
N VAL A 163 5.58 2.68 10.57
CA VAL A 163 4.38 3.22 9.91
C VAL A 163 4.26 4.70 10.25
N GLU A 164 3.41 5.42 9.54
CA GLU A 164 3.12 6.82 9.82
C GLU A 164 1.77 6.95 10.56
N VAL A 165 1.79 7.69 11.67
CA VAL A 165 0.60 8.06 12.45
C VAL A 165 0.70 9.57 12.75
N ASP A 166 -0.29 10.35 12.34
CA ASP A 166 -0.31 11.82 12.45
C ASP A 166 1.00 12.47 11.98
N GLY A 167 1.46 12.12 10.77
CA GLY A 167 2.69 12.64 10.16
C GLY A 167 3.98 12.21 10.87
N THR A 168 3.91 11.31 11.86
CA THR A 168 5.06 10.86 12.65
C THR A 168 5.36 9.39 12.38
N SER A 169 6.63 9.05 12.16
CA SER A 169 7.08 7.65 12.05
C SER A 169 7.00 6.93 13.41
N ARG A 170 6.34 5.77 13.44
CA ARG A 170 6.06 4.95 14.63
C ARG A 170 6.42 3.48 14.38
N PRO A 171 7.09 2.80 15.32
CA PRO A 171 7.49 1.41 15.10
C PRO A 171 6.31 0.44 15.24
N ILE A 172 6.31 -0.61 14.42
CA ILE A 172 5.50 -1.80 14.66
C ILE A 172 6.20 -2.61 15.76
N VAL A 173 5.50 -2.91 16.86
CA VAL A 173 6.04 -3.61 18.02
C VAL A 173 5.38 -4.97 18.23
N GLY A 174 6.19 -5.96 18.61
CA GLY A 174 5.78 -7.36 18.69
C GLY A 174 5.58 -7.98 17.30
N ARG A 175 5.03 -9.19 17.27
CA ARG A 175 4.72 -9.88 16.00
C ARG A 175 3.50 -9.25 15.33
N VAL A 176 3.51 -9.16 14.01
CA VAL A 176 2.30 -8.89 13.23
C VAL A 176 1.40 -10.13 13.27
N ALA A 177 0.12 -9.94 13.62
CA ALA A 177 -0.90 -10.98 13.66
C ALA A 177 -1.60 -11.11 12.30
N MET A 178 -2.63 -11.96 12.21
CA MET A 178 -3.30 -12.26 10.93
C MET A 178 -3.89 -11.02 10.30
N ASP A 179 -4.65 -10.26 11.08
CA ASP A 179 -5.43 -9.12 10.58
C ASP A 179 -5.04 -7.78 11.22
N VAL A 180 -4.12 -7.80 12.19
CA VAL A 180 -3.74 -6.63 12.98
C VAL A 180 -2.26 -6.61 13.32
N CYS A 181 -1.73 -5.41 13.53
CA CYS A 181 -0.43 -5.18 14.14
C CYS A 181 -0.54 -4.22 15.33
N VAL A 182 0.53 -4.14 16.13
CA VAL A 182 0.61 -3.20 17.26
C VAL A 182 1.64 -2.13 16.94
N VAL A 183 1.30 -0.87 17.15
CA VAL A 183 2.15 0.30 16.87
C VAL A 183 2.41 1.05 18.17
N ASP A 184 3.66 1.37 18.47
CA ASP A 184 4.01 2.19 19.64
C ASP A 184 3.79 3.68 19.32
N LEU A 185 2.91 4.33 20.08
CA LEU A 185 2.58 5.75 19.92
C LEU A 185 3.53 6.67 20.70
N ALA A 186 4.50 6.09 21.42
CA ALA A 186 5.44 6.78 22.29
C ALA A 186 4.77 7.76 23.27
N GLY A 187 3.67 7.33 23.88
CA GLY A 187 2.92 8.11 24.85
C GLY A 187 1.91 9.10 24.27
N LYS A 188 1.80 9.23 22.94
CA LYS A 188 0.71 10.01 22.33
C LYS A 188 -0.62 9.27 22.43
N ASP A 189 -1.68 9.99 22.76
CA ASP A 189 -3.05 9.50 22.64
C ASP A 189 -3.51 9.73 21.19
N VAL A 190 -3.98 8.66 20.55
CA VAL A 190 -4.55 8.66 19.19
C VAL A 190 -5.94 8.06 19.28
N ALA A 191 -6.92 8.71 18.63
CA ALA A 191 -8.30 8.27 18.67
C ALA A 191 -8.51 6.98 17.85
N PRO A 192 -9.39 6.05 18.29
CA PRO A 192 -9.90 5.00 17.42
C PRO A 192 -10.45 5.59 16.10
N GLY A 193 -10.21 4.89 15.00
CA GLY A 193 -10.55 5.32 13.65
C GLY A 193 -9.47 6.15 12.95
N ALA A 194 -8.48 6.68 13.69
CA ALA A 194 -7.35 7.41 13.11
C ALA A 194 -6.61 6.56 12.08
N GLU A 195 -6.17 7.22 11.00
CA GLU A 195 -5.48 6.56 9.89
C GLU A 195 -4.02 6.25 10.26
N VAL A 196 -3.54 5.09 9.83
CA VAL A 196 -2.14 4.68 9.94
C VAL A 196 -1.65 4.34 8.54
N THR A 197 -0.65 5.05 8.04
CA THR A 197 -0.10 4.76 6.71
C THR A 197 1.06 3.78 6.81
N TYR A 198 0.94 2.65 6.11
CA TYR A 198 1.98 1.62 6.06
C TYR A 198 3.10 1.96 5.08
N PHE A 199 2.72 2.40 3.88
CA PHE A 199 3.64 2.88 2.85
C PHE A 199 2.94 3.82 1.86
N GLY A 200 3.72 4.52 1.05
CA GLY A 200 3.21 5.44 0.02
C GLY A 200 2.76 6.79 0.60
N GLY A 201 2.07 7.58 -0.22
CA GLY A 201 1.70 8.95 0.15
C GLY A 201 2.88 9.93 0.06
N THR A 202 2.84 11.00 0.86
CA THR A 202 3.84 12.09 0.84
C THR A 202 4.58 12.27 2.17
N GLY A 203 4.19 11.51 3.21
CA GLY A 203 4.78 11.59 4.54
C GLY A 203 5.94 10.61 4.74
N PRO A 204 6.39 10.44 6.00
CA PRO A 204 7.49 9.53 6.35
C PRO A 204 7.30 8.08 5.92
N ALA A 205 6.06 7.62 5.69
CA ALA A 205 5.82 6.27 5.21
C ALA A 205 6.07 6.10 3.69
N ALA A 206 6.19 7.18 2.92
CA ALA A 206 6.30 7.12 1.45
C ALA A 206 7.36 6.11 0.94
N PRO A 207 8.61 6.09 1.44
CA PRO A 207 9.64 5.18 0.96
C PRO A 207 9.65 3.79 1.65
N SER A 208 8.65 3.47 2.49
CA SER A 208 8.73 2.31 3.40
C SER A 208 8.91 0.96 2.71
N LEU A 209 8.47 0.82 1.46
CA LEU A 209 8.60 -0.44 0.72
C LEU A 209 10.06 -0.87 0.52
N ALA A 210 11.00 0.07 0.33
CA ALA A 210 12.43 -0.26 0.23
C ALA A 210 12.96 -0.88 1.53
N ARG A 211 12.60 -0.27 2.67
CA ARG A 211 12.91 -0.82 3.99
C ARG A 211 12.27 -2.20 4.20
N TRP A 212 11.03 -2.39 3.75
CA TRP A 212 10.34 -3.67 3.86
C TRP A 212 11.00 -4.75 2.99
N ALA A 213 11.45 -4.40 1.79
CA ALA A 213 12.20 -5.29 0.91
C ALA A 213 13.47 -5.78 1.61
N ALA A 214 14.29 -4.86 2.13
CA ALA A 214 15.50 -5.19 2.89
C ALA A 214 15.24 -6.07 4.13
N ILE A 215 14.09 -5.90 4.79
CA ILE A 215 13.69 -6.66 5.98
C ILE A 215 13.25 -8.08 5.62
N THR A 216 12.57 -8.26 4.50
CA THR A 216 11.83 -9.47 4.15
C THR A 216 12.53 -10.34 3.11
N GLY A 217 13.41 -9.76 2.31
CA GLY A 217 14.01 -10.39 1.13
C GLY A 217 13.10 -10.42 -0.09
N MET A 218 11.88 -9.85 0.01
CA MET A 218 10.98 -9.67 -1.13
C MET A 218 11.35 -8.39 -1.87
N THR A 219 11.02 -8.32 -3.16
CA THR A 219 11.11 -7.12 -3.99
C THR A 219 9.95 -6.17 -3.70
N VAL A 220 10.12 -4.88 -4.04
CA VAL A 220 9.06 -3.87 -3.91
C VAL A 220 7.78 -4.25 -4.68
N PRO A 221 7.84 -4.72 -5.96
CA PRO A 221 6.67 -5.20 -6.68
C PRO A 221 5.92 -6.36 -5.99
N GLU A 222 6.64 -7.31 -5.39
CA GLU A 222 5.99 -8.43 -4.66
C GLU A 222 5.22 -7.90 -3.43
N LEU A 223 5.81 -6.97 -2.68
CA LEU A 223 5.18 -6.39 -1.49
C LEU A 223 3.92 -5.59 -1.84
N VAL A 224 4.00 -4.71 -2.85
CA VAL A 224 2.85 -3.88 -3.25
C VAL A 224 1.73 -4.72 -3.86
N THR A 225 2.06 -5.74 -4.67
CA THR A 225 1.07 -6.62 -5.31
C THR A 225 0.28 -7.41 -4.26
N VAL A 226 0.96 -8.00 -3.28
CA VAL A 226 0.29 -8.76 -2.22
C VAL A 226 -0.59 -7.84 -1.38
N ALA A 227 -0.09 -6.67 -0.98
CA ALA A 227 -0.89 -5.72 -0.20
C ALA A 227 -2.12 -5.22 -0.98
N GLY A 228 -1.93 -4.83 -2.26
CA GLY A 228 -2.98 -4.32 -3.12
C GLY A 228 -4.08 -5.36 -3.40
N ALA A 229 -3.73 -6.64 -3.56
CA ALA A 229 -4.69 -7.71 -3.80
C ALA A 229 -5.62 -8.00 -2.60
N HIS A 230 -5.21 -7.63 -1.39
CA HIS A 230 -5.95 -7.92 -0.15
C HIS A 230 -6.54 -6.66 0.53
N ALA A 231 -6.32 -5.48 -0.06
CA ALA A 231 -6.82 -4.22 0.47
C ALA A 231 -8.11 -3.78 -0.22
N ALA A 232 -8.95 -3.05 0.50
CA ALA A 232 -10.08 -2.34 -0.10
C ALA A 232 -9.55 -1.15 -0.92
N ARG A 233 -9.61 -1.26 -2.25
CA ARG A 233 -9.18 -0.17 -3.14
C ARG A 233 -10.13 1.02 -3.08
N GLY A 234 -9.57 2.23 -3.03
CA GLY A 234 -10.30 3.49 -3.09
C GLY A 234 -9.47 4.59 -3.74
N TRP A 235 -10.05 5.78 -3.86
CA TRP A 235 -9.43 6.94 -4.49
C TRP A 235 -9.12 8.03 -3.47
N GLU A 236 -8.03 8.78 -3.68
CA GLU A 236 -7.82 10.07 -3.00
C GLU A 236 -8.98 11.01 -3.38
N SER A 237 -9.59 11.62 -2.35
CA SER A 237 -10.71 12.56 -2.46
C SER A 237 -10.28 13.89 -3.06
#